data_AF-A0A2P4XH55-F1
#
_entry.id   AF-A0A2P4XH55-F1
#
_cell.length_a   1.000
_cell.length_b   1.000
_cell.length_c   1.000
_cell.angle_alpha   90.00
_cell.angle_beta   90.00
_cell.angle_gamma   90.00
#
_symmetry.space_group_name_H-M   'P 1'
#
loop_
_entity.id
_entity.type
_entity.pdbx_description
1 polymer ?
#
loop_
_entity_poly.entity_id
_entity_poly.type
_entity_poly.pdbx_seq_one_letter_code
_entity_poly.pdbx_strand_id
1 'polypeptide(L)'
;MPCGRLTSIEAYPGIIEDIKTDNAFGFLECDIRTPEHLKDYFSEMTPIFKNVLIDCNDESIVGSHMYDYNQSRGASRAKPARKLIGSYFGEKILIYTPLLKWYLAHGMEITRTYSFIKASSHKSFKPFMEAVSNARREGDADKDKAMIAEMMKLVGNSAFGRSGMDKSKHKE
;
A
#
# COMPACT_ATOMS: atom_id res chain seq x y z
N MET A 1 -0.33 -11.03 -9.45
CA MET A 1 0.78 -10.20 -8.93
C MET A 1 1.41 -9.48 -10.11
N PRO A 2 1.97 -8.28 -9.95
CA PRO A 2 2.73 -7.63 -11.02
C PRO A 2 3.97 -8.46 -11.36
N CYS A 3 4.09 -8.82 -12.63
CA CYS A 3 5.14 -9.67 -13.17
C CYS A 3 5.62 -9.14 -14.53
N GLY A 4 6.76 -9.66 -14.99
CA GLY A 4 7.36 -9.27 -16.26
C GLY A 4 8.07 -7.92 -16.20
N ARG A 5 8.46 -7.42 -17.38
CA ARG A 5 9.07 -6.09 -17.51
C ARG A 5 7.99 -5.03 -17.30
N LEU A 6 8.19 -4.17 -16.29
CA LEU A 6 7.32 -3.02 -16.06
C LEU A 6 7.62 -1.94 -17.11
N THR A 7 6.57 -1.35 -17.68
CA THR A 7 6.68 -0.27 -18.67
C THR A 7 5.80 0.89 -18.25
N SER A 8 6.33 2.11 -18.32
CA SER A 8 5.58 3.32 -18.01
C SER A 8 5.01 3.89 -19.30
N ILE A 9 3.73 4.26 -19.27
CA ILE A 9 3.01 4.96 -20.34
C ILE A 9 2.26 6.15 -19.75
N GLU A 10 1.89 7.13 -20.57
CA GLU A 10 0.94 8.15 -20.14
C GLU A 10 -0.44 7.54 -19.87
N ALA A 11 -1.14 8.09 -18.89
CA ALA A 11 -2.53 7.72 -18.67
C ALA A 11 -3.39 8.24 -19.84
N TYR A 12 -4.24 7.37 -20.40
CA TYR A 12 -5.07 7.68 -21.57
C TYR A 12 -6.56 7.77 -21.21
N PRO A 13 -7.39 8.46 -22.01
CA PRO A 13 -8.83 8.48 -21.82
C PRO A 13 -9.41 7.05 -21.83
N GLY A 14 -10.10 6.66 -20.76
CA GLY A 14 -10.67 5.31 -20.61
C GLY A 14 -9.86 4.35 -19.75
N ILE A 15 -8.64 4.71 -19.32
CA ILE A 15 -7.80 3.86 -18.44
C ILE A 15 -8.55 3.40 -17.17
N ILE A 16 -9.43 4.24 -16.62
CA ILE A 16 -10.22 3.90 -15.42
C ILE A 16 -11.22 2.79 -15.72
N GLU A 17 -11.89 2.84 -16.88
CA GLU A 17 -12.82 1.78 -17.29
C GLU A 17 -12.06 0.50 -17.59
N ASP A 18 -10.90 0.58 -18.25
CA ASP A 18 -10.07 -0.60 -18.49
C ASP A 18 -9.55 -1.24 -17.19
N ILE A 19 -9.29 -0.45 -16.15
CA ILE A 19 -8.95 -0.98 -14.82
C ILE A 19 -10.18 -1.66 -14.19
N LYS A 20 -11.37 -1.07 -14.30
CA LYS A 20 -12.61 -1.66 -13.77
C LYS A 20 -12.97 -2.98 -14.47
N THR A 21 -12.75 -3.08 -15.78
CA THR A 21 -13.06 -4.28 -16.60
C THR A 21 -11.91 -5.29 -16.66
N ASP A 22 -10.83 -5.08 -15.91
CA ASP A 22 -9.62 -5.94 -15.90
C ASP A 22 -8.85 -5.98 -17.24
N ASN A 23 -9.10 -5.03 -18.15
CA ASN A 23 -8.34 -4.85 -19.40
C ASN A 23 -6.97 -4.18 -19.15
N ALA A 24 -6.82 -3.41 -18.07
CA ALA A 24 -5.57 -2.77 -17.68
C ALA A 24 -5.09 -3.26 -16.30
N PHE A 25 -3.88 -3.80 -16.26
CA PHE A 25 -3.26 -4.31 -15.04
C PHE A 25 -1.88 -3.69 -14.81
N GLY A 26 -1.65 -3.26 -13.57
CA GLY A 26 -0.46 -2.51 -13.20
C GLY A 26 -0.71 -1.54 -12.07
N PHE A 27 -0.18 -0.32 -12.21
CA PHE A 27 -0.29 0.75 -11.22
C PHE A 27 -0.62 2.07 -11.90
N LEU A 28 -1.60 2.80 -11.36
CA LEU A 28 -1.98 4.12 -11.86
C LEU A 28 -1.44 5.20 -10.91
N GLU A 29 -0.74 6.18 -11.45
CA GLU A 29 -0.42 7.42 -10.76
C GLU A 29 -1.60 8.40 -10.91
N CYS A 30 -2.22 8.77 -9.80
CA CYS A 30 -3.43 9.59 -9.81
C CYS A 30 -3.60 10.42 -8.53
N ASP A 31 -4.48 11.41 -8.62
CA ASP A 31 -5.07 12.08 -7.45
C ASP A 31 -6.38 11.35 -7.11
N ILE A 32 -6.57 11.02 -5.84
CA ILE A 32 -7.73 10.30 -5.34
C ILE A 32 -8.25 10.93 -4.06
N ARG A 33 -9.57 10.95 -3.86
CA ARG A 33 -10.22 11.46 -2.65
C ARG A 33 -11.40 10.60 -2.20
N THR A 34 -11.67 10.67 -0.91
CA THR A 34 -12.87 10.16 -0.24
C THR A 34 -13.90 11.28 -0.28
N PRO A 35 -15.07 11.08 -0.93
CA PRO A 35 -16.12 12.08 -0.94
C PRO A 35 -16.71 12.29 0.46
N GLU A 36 -17.31 13.45 0.70
CA GLU A 36 -17.74 13.89 2.03
C GLU A 36 -18.67 12.88 2.73
N HIS A 37 -19.65 12.36 1.98
CA HIS A 37 -20.65 11.42 2.48
C HIS A 37 -20.07 10.05 2.90
N LEU A 38 -18.81 9.75 2.56
CA LEU A 38 -18.11 8.53 2.97
C LEU A 38 -17.11 8.76 4.10
N LYS A 39 -16.86 10.00 4.52
CA LYS A 39 -15.90 10.26 5.60
C LYS A 39 -16.35 9.65 6.92
N ASP A 40 -17.64 9.69 7.22
CA ASP A 40 -18.19 9.07 8.44
C ASP A 40 -17.97 7.55 8.45
N TYR A 41 -18.16 6.89 7.29
CA TYR A 41 -17.88 5.46 7.13
C TYR A 41 -16.39 5.12 7.33
N PHE A 42 -15.49 5.97 6.85
CA PHE A 42 -14.04 5.80 6.98
C PHE A 42 -13.43 6.56 8.18
N SER A 43 -14.25 6.98 9.15
CA SER A 43 -13.81 7.81 10.27
C SER A 43 -12.85 7.09 11.21
N GLU A 44 -13.04 5.78 11.40
CA GLU A 44 -12.14 4.92 12.19
C GLU A 44 -10.75 4.80 11.53
N MET A 45 -10.73 4.59 10.22
CA MET A 45 -9.50 4.45 9.45
C MET A 45 -9.66 5.02 8.04
N THR A 46 -8.97 6.13 7.82
CA THR A 46 -8.90 6.78 6.51
C THR A 46 -8.28 5.83 5.47
N PRO A 47 -8.85 5.74 4.25
CA PRO A 47 -8.52 4.65 3.32
C PRO A 47 -7.19 4.89 2.58
N ILE A 48 -6.79 6.14 2.34
CA ILE A 48 -5.61 6.44 1.52
C ILE A 48 -4.38 6.59 2.39
N PHE A 49 -3.42 5.69 2.22
CA PHE A 49 -2.13 5.79 2.90
C PHE A 49 -1.11 6.53 2.04
N LYS A 50 -0.47 7.55 2.61
CA LYS A 50 0.59 8.32 1.95
C LYS A 50 1.79 8.53 2.87
N ASN A 51 2.98 8.50 2.29
CA ASN A 51 4.21 8.81 2.99
C ASN A 51 4.57 10.28 2.75
N VAL A 52 4.38 11.13 3.76
CA VAL A 52 4.58 12.58 3.66
C VAL A 52 5.48 13.08 4.77
N LEU A 53 6.12 14.23 4.54
CA LEU A 53 6.83 14.95 5.59
C LEU A 53 5.78 15.55 6.53
N ILE A 54 5.84 15.19 7.81
CA ILE A 54 5.03 15.79 8.86
C ILE A 54 5.93 16.71 9.67
N ASP A 55 5.70 18.01 9.55
CA ASP A 55 6.31 19.02 10.42
C ASP A 55 5.39 19.29 11.62
N CYS A 56 5.79 18.82 12.80
CA CYS A 56 5.04 19.04 14.04
C CYS A 56 5.14 20.49 14.57
N ASN A 57 5.84 21.39 13.88
CA ASN A 57 5.85 22.82 14.15
C ASN A 57 4.99 23.61 13.15
N ASP A 58 4.31 22.94 12.23
CA ASP A 58 3.31 23.55 11.35
C ASP A 58 1.91 23.16 11.85
N GLU A 59 1.21 24.14 12.43
CA GLU A 59 -0.14 23.95 12.97
C GLU A 59 -1.14 23.48 11.90
N SER A 60 -0.96 23.89 10.64
CA SER A 60 -1.84 23.49 9.54
C SER A 60 -1.74 22.00 9.21
N ILE A 61 -0.64 21.34 9.61
CA ILE A 61 -0.37 19.93 9.32
C ILE A 61 -0.83 19.01 10.45
N VAL A 62 -0.58 19.39 11.71
CA VAL A 62 -0.89 18.53 12.87
C VAL A 62 -2.14 18.94 13.63
N GLY A 63 -2.69 20.12 13.34
CA GLY A 63 -3.80 20.73 14.06
C GLY A 63 -3.36 21.35 15.40
N SER A 64 -4.15 22.31 15.88
CA SER A 64 -3.88 23.12 17.08
C SER A 64 -3.51 22.27 18.30
N HIS A 65 -4.32 21.26 18.61
CA HIS A 65 -4.09 20.39 19.77
C HIS A 65 -2.71 19.71 19.75
N MET A 66 -2.34 19.10 18.63
CA MET A 66 -1.05 18.40 18.53
C MET A 66 0.13 19.37 18.41
N TYR A 67 -0.10 20.54 17.81
CA TYR A 67 0.88 21.61 17.76
C TYR A 67 1.20 22.12 19.17
N ASP A 68 0.18 22.50 19.95
CA ASP A 68 0.33 22.96 21.34
C ASP A 68 0.98 21.89 22.22
N TYR A 69 0.53 20.64 22.09
CA TYR A 69 1.14 19.52 22.78
C TYR A 69 2.62 19.39 22.41
N ASN A 70 2.99 19.51 21.13
CA ASN A 70 4.39 19.47 20.73
C ASN A 70 5.16 20.65 21.34
N GLN A 71 4.65 21.89 21.26
CA GLN A 71 5.31 23.07 21.85
C GLN A 71 5.58 22.92 23.35
N SER A 72 4.64 22.33 24.10
CA SER A 72 4.76 22.09 25.53
C SER A 72 5.97 21.19 25.91
N ARG A 73 6.49 20.41 24.97
CA ARG A 73 7.63 19.49 25.20
C ARG A 73 9.00 20.16 25.15
N GLY A 74 9.08 21.46 24.82
CA GLY A 74 10.31 22.25 24.84
C GLY A 74 11.45 21.64 24.03
N ALA A 75 12.54 21.23 24.69
CA ALA A 75 13.69 20.60 24.04
C ALA A 75 13.40 19.20 23.46
N SER A 76 12.36 18.53 23.97
CA SER A 76 11.94 17.18 23.57
C SER A 76 10.86 17.18 22.48
N ARG A 77 10.76 18.29 21.74
CA ARG A 77 9.84 18.45 20.60
C ARG A 77 10.09 17.40 19.52
N ALA A 78 9.01 16.91 18.93
CA ALA A 78 9.07 16.09 17.73
C ALA A 78 9.62 16.93 16.57
N LYS A 79 10.62 16.38 15.88
CA LYS A 79 11.22 16.99 14.69
C LYS A 79 10.44 16.59 13.44
N PRO A 80 10.52 17.40 12.36
CA PRO A 80 9.98 17.02 11.07
C PRO A 80 10.50 15.65 10.64
N ALA A 81 9.59 14.76 10.24
CA ALA A 81 9.94 13.42 9.81
C ALA A 81 8.97 12.91 8.77
N ARG A 82 9.46 12.07 7.84
CA ARG A 82 8.59 11.35 6.92
C ARG A 82 7.82 10.27 7.69
N LYS A 83 6.50 10.30 7.57
CA LYS A 83 5.60 9.35 8.24
C LYS A 83 4.61 8.79 7.23
N LEU A 84 4.26 7.52 7.40
CA LEU A 84 3.12 6.93 6.74
C LEU A 84 1.88 7.33 7.52
N ILE A 85 0.94 8.00 6.86
CA ILE A 85 -0.33 8.43 7.45
C ILE A 85 -1.51 7.92 6.63
N GLY A 86 -2.65 7.71 7.28
CA GLY A 86 -3.93 7.64 6.61
C GLY A 86 -4.46 9.04 6.31
N SER A 87 -5.19 9.18 5.21
CA SER A 87 -5.74 10.44 4.71
C SER A 87 -7.01 10.19 3.91
N TYR A 88 -7.89 11.20 3.84
CA TYR A 88 -9.05 11.17 2.94
C TYR A 88 -8.69 11.51 1.50
N PHE A 89 -7.47 11.94 1.23
CA PHE A 89 -7.00 12.27 -0.12
C PHE A 89 -5.52 11.92 -0.32
N GLY A 90 -5.16 11.64 -1.56
CA GLY A 90 -3.79 11.45 -2.02
C GLY A 90 -3.60 12.18 -3.34
N GLU A 91 -2.47 12.85 -3.48
CA GLU A 91 -2.08 13.55 -4.70
C GLU A 91 -0.87 12.84 -5.28
N LYS A 92 -0.89 12.62 -6.60
CA LYS A 92 0.16 11.97 -7.38
C LYS A 92 0.66 10.68 -6.72
N ILE A 93 -0.30 9.87 -6.26
CA ILE A 93 -0.04 8.59 -5.60
C ILE A 93 -0.10 7.46 -6.61
N LEU A 94 0.82 6.50 -6.50
CA LEU A 94 0.87 5.30 -7.32
C LEU A 94 0.05 4.18 -6.67
N ILE A 95 -1.07 3.80 -7.27
CA ILE A 95 -2.01 2.82 -6.71
C ILE A 95 -2.06 1.56 -7.57
N TYR A 96 -1.93 0.41 -6.92
CA TYR A 96 -2.08 -0.90 -7.56
C TYR A 96 -3.52 -1.11 -8.03
N THR A 97 -3.67 -1.55 -9.28
CA THR A 97 -4.97 -1.63 -9.98
C THR A 97 -6.07 -2.39 -9.23
N PRO A 98 -5.86 -3.57 -8.59
CA PRO A 98 -6.87 -4.20 -7.74
C PRO A 98 -7.34 -3.36 -6.56
N LEU A 99 -6.43 -2.64 -5.89
CA LEU A 99 -6.80 -1.75 -4.79
C LEU A 99 -7.57 -0.54 -5.31
N LEU A 100 -7.15 0.01 -6.45
CA LEU A 100 -7.85 1.12 -7.09
C LEU A 100 -9.27 0.72 -7.53
N LYS A 101 -9.43 -0.48 -8.10
CA LYS A 101 -10.72 -1.03 -8.46
C LYS A 101 -11.63 -1.17 -7.23
N TRP A 102 -11.07 -1.62 -6.10
CA TRP A 102 -11.80 -1.67 -4.83
C TRP A 102 -12.23 -0.26 -4.38
N TYR A 103 -11.33 0.73 -4.42
CA TYR A 103 -11.66 2.12 -4.08
C TYR A 103 -12.78 2.69 -4.94
N LEU A 104 -12.72 2.50 -6.26
CA LEU A 104 -13.75 2.96 -7.19
C LEU A 104 -15.11 2.29 -6.93
N ALA A 105 -15.11 0.99 -6.62
CA ALA A 105 -16.32 0.27 -6.26
C ALA A 105 -16.94 0.74 -4.93
N HIS A 106 -16.13 1.33 -4.04
CA HIS A 106 -16.56 1.90 -2.76
C HIS A 106 -16.77 3.42 -2.83
N GLY A 107 -16.89 4.00 -4.03
CA GLY A 107 -17.26 5.41 -4.21
C GLY A 107 -16.12 6.42 -4.05
N MET A 108 -14.87 5.97 -3.97
CA MET A 108 -13.74 6.89 -4.02
C MET A 108 -13.59 7.52 -5.40
N GLU A 109 -13.15 8.77 -5.44
CA GLU A 109 -13.12 9.57 -6.66
C GLU A 109 -11.69 9.84 -7.10
N ILE A 110 -11.39 9.55 -8.37
CA ILE A 110 -10.16 10.00 -9.02
C ILE A 110 -10.42 11.37 -9.63
N THR A 111 -9.62 12.36 -9.27
CA THR A 111 -9.76 13.73 -9.78
C THR A 111 -8.79 14.02 -10.94
N ARG A 112 -7.65 13.31 -10.98
CA ARG A 112 -6.64 13.47 -12.03
C ARG A 112 -5.82 12.19 -12.22
N THR A 113 -5.43 11.92 -13.45
CA THR A 113 -4.51 10.82 -13.80
C THR A 113 -3.23 11.38 -14.43
N TYR A 114 -2.10 10.71 -14.21
CA TYR A 114 -0.79 11.15 -14.71
C TYR A 114 -0.14 10.10 -15.60
N SER A 115 0.27 8.98 -15.01
CA SER A 115 1.00 7.91 -15.69
C SER A 115 0.46 6.54 -15.28
N PHE A 116 0.72 5.53 -16.10
CA PHE A 116 0.35 4.15 -15.83
C PHE A 116 1.56 3.23 -16.02
N ILE A 117 1.87 2.44 -14.98
CA ILE A 117 2.90 1.41 -15.03
C ILE A 117 2.22 0.10 -15.37
N LYS A 118 2.33 -0.33 -16.63
CA LYS A 118 1.79 -1.60 -17.11
C LYS A 118 2.62 -2.77 -16.57
N ALA A 119 1.91 -3.79 -16.08
CA ALA A 119 2.48 -5.05 -15.62
C ALA A 119 1.75 -6.24 -16.26
N SER A 120 2.35 -7.43 -16.20
CA SER A 120 1.66 -8.68 -16.52
C SER A 120 1.11 -9.30 -15.23
N SER A 121 -0.11 -9.83 -15.26
CA SER A 121 -0.70 -10.50 -14.10
C SER A 121 -0.41 -11.99 -14.14
N HIS A 122 0.41 -12.47 -13.20
CA HIS A 122 0.67 -13.90 -13.04
C HIS A 122 0.65 -14.32 -11.56
N LYS A 123 0.53 -15.64 -11.36
CA LYS A 123 0.61 -16.33 -10.05
C LYS A 123 1.89 -17.16 -9.96
N SER A 124 3.04 -16.55 -10.26
CA SER A 124 4.32 -17.26 -10.39
C SER A 124 4.78 -17.98 -9.11
N PHE A 125 4.35 -17.50 -7.93
CA PHE A 125 4.67 -18.13 -6.65
C PHE A 125 3.60 -19.13 -6.17
N LYS A 126 2.59 -19.48 -6.98
CA LYS A 126 1.49 -20.38 -6.57
C LYS A 126 2.02 -21.71 -5.99
N PRO A 127 2.91 -22.47 -6.67
CA PRO A 127 3.38 -23.75 -6.13
C PRO A 127 4.13 -23.59 -4.80
N PHE A 128 4.96 -22.55 -4.70
CA PHE A 128 5.70 -22.24 -3.48
C PHE A 128 4.76 -21.90 -2.31
N MET A 129 3.77 -21.03 -2.53
CA MET A 129 2.82 -20.64 -1.49
C MET A 129 1.88 -21.78 -1.10
N GLU A 130 1.54 -22.67 -2.04
CA GLU A 130 0.78 -23.89 -1.75
C GLU A 130 1.58 -24.84 -0.86
N ALA A 131 2.87 -25.04 -1.13
CA ALA A 131 3.74 -25.84 -0.28
C ALA A 131 3.84 -25.27 1.15
N VAL A 132 4.04 -23.96 1.30
CA VAL A 132 4.06 -23.28 2.61
C VAL A 132 2.72 -23.47 3.33
N SER A 133 1.61 -23.26 2.63
CA SER A 133 0.27 -23.34 3.22
C SER A 133 -0.14 -24.77 3.60
N ASN A 134 0.26 -25.76 2.79
CA ASN A 134 0.04 -27.18 3.08
C ASN A 134 0.82 -27.60 4.32
N ALA A 135 2.12 -27.30 4.40
CA ALA A 135 2.94 -27.62 5.57
C ALA A 135 2.40 -26.96 6.86
N ARG A 136 1.86 -25.74 6.76
CA ARG A 136 1.19 -25.06 7.87
C ARG A 136 -0.05 -25.82 8.36
N ARG A 137 -0.96 -26.17 7.44
CA ARG A 137 -2.17 -26.94 7.78
C ARG A 137 -1.83 -28.32 8.35
N GLU A 138 -0.79 -28.96 7.84
CA GLU A 138 -0.32 -30.24 8.38
C GLU A 138 0.21 -30.11 9.80
N GLY A 139 1.01 -29.07 10.11
CA GLY A 139 1.48 -28.85 11.48
C GLY A 139 0.40 -28.41 12.45
N ASP A 140 -0.69 -27.80 11.97
CA ASP A 140 -1.86 -27.51 12.81
C ASP A 140 -2.66 -28.79 13.12
N ALA A 141 -2.65 -29.79 12.21
CA ALA A 141 -3.33 -31.08 12.38
C ALA A 141 -2.49 -32.11 13.15
N ASP A 142 -1.15 -32.05 13.03
CA ASP A 142 -0.19 -33.00 13.60
C ASP A 142 0.92 -32.27 14.36
N LYS A 143 0.96 -32.47 15.68
CA LYS A 143 1.91 -31.80 16.58
C LYS A 143 3.37 -32.17 16.29
N ASP A 144 3.64 -33.35 15.74
CA ASP A 144 5.00 -33.78 15.41
C ASP A 144 5.57 -32.97 14.22
N LYS A 145 4.69 -32.35 13.43
CA LYS A 145 5.04 -31.49 12.29
C LYS A 145 5.06 -30.00 12.65
N ALA A 146 4.81 -29.62 13.90
CA ALA A 146 4.74 -28.22 14.32
C ALA A 146 6.05 -27.45 14.02
N MET A 147 7.21 -28.08 14.23
CA MET A 147 8.51 -27.46 13.91
C MET A 147 8.64 -27.15 12.42
N ILE A 148 8.22 -28.07 11.55
CA ILE A 148 8.25 -27.89 10.09
C ILE A 148 7.31 -26.75 9.68
N ALA A 149 6.11 -26.68 10.27
CA ALA A 149 5.15 -25.60 9.98
C ALA A 149 5.69 -24.21 10.36
N GLU A 150 6.39 -24.08 11.48
CA GLU A 150 7.05 -22.82 11.86
C GLU A 150 8.21 -22.47 10.92
N MET A 151 9.05 -23.44 10.54
CA MET A 151 10.10 -23.21 9.54
C MET A 151 9.52 -22.77 8.20
N MET A 152 8.46 -23.41 7.72
CA MET A 152 7.82 -23.06 6.44
C MET A 152 7.15 -21.68 6.49
N LYS A 153 6.60 -21.27 7.63
CA LYS A 153 6.11 -19.90 7.84
C LYS A 153 7.23 -18.88 7.70
N LEU A 154 8.37 -19.13 8.34
CA LEU A 154 9.54 -18.25 8.23
C LEU A 154 10.02 -18.16 6.77
N VAL A 155 10.12 -19.28 6.07
CA VAL A 155 10.49 -19.33 4.64
C VAL A 155 9.49 -18.53 3.79
N GLY A 156 8.19 -18.72 3.99
CA GLY A 156 7.15 -17.98 3.28
C GLY A 156 7.22 -16.46 3.50
N ASN A 157 7.32 -16.02 4.76
CA ASN A 157 7.38 -14.60 5.11
C ASN A 157 8.67 -13.94 4.63
N SER A 158 9.81 -14.63 4.76
CA SER A 158 11.12 -14.10 4.32
C SER A 158 11.23 -13.94 2.81
N ALA A 159 10.59 -14.81 2.02
CA ALA A 159 10.54 -14.67 0.56
C ALA A 159 9.86 -13.36 0.12
N PHE A 160 8.77 -12.97 0.79
CA PHE A 160 8.11 -11.69 0.54
C PHE A 160 9.03 -10.52 0.92
N GLY A 161 9.63 -10.56 2.12
CA GLY A 161 10.57 -9.54 2.57
C GLY A 161 11.76 -9.36 1.63
N ARG A 162 12.30 -10.46 1.10
CA ARG A 162 13.40 -10.44 0.12
C ARG A 162 12.99 -9.77 -1.20
N SER A 163 11.75 -9.98 -1.64
CA SER A 163 11.22 -9.37 -2.87
C SER A 163 11.05 -7.85 -2.76
N GLY A 164 10.75 -7.35 -1.56
CA GLY A 164 10.63 -5.92 -1.25
C GLY A 164 11.92 -5.27 -0.70
N MET A 165 13.06 -5.95 -0.79
CA MET A 165 14.31 -5.50 -0.18
C MET A 165 14.79 -4.17 -0.79
N ASP A 166 15.13 -3.22 0.09
CA ASP A 166 15.75 -1.96 -0.29
C ASP A 166 17.19 -2.17 -0.75
N LYS A 167 17.38 -2.31 -2.07
CA LYS A 167 18.69 -2.53 -2.68
C LYS A 167 19.66 -1.36 -2.47
N SER A 168 19.18 -0.15 -2.12
CA SER A 168 20.07 1.00 -1.92
C SER A 168 20.99 0.85 -0.70
N LYS A 169 20.58 0.02 0.27
CA LYS A 169 21.33 -0.29 1.49
C LYS A 169 22.26 -1.51 1.36
N HIS A 170 22.26 -2.14 0.20
CA HIS A 170 23.04 -3.35 -0.10
C HIS A 170 23.92 -3.13 -1.33
N LYS A 171 24.52 -1.94 -1.43
CA LYS A 171 25.56 -1.66 -2.42
C LYS A 171 26.87 -2.25 -1.90
N GLU A 172 27.59 -2.94 -2.79
CA GLU A 172 29.01 -3.27 -2.61
C GLU A 172 29.85 -1.99 -2.55
#